data_AF-A0A345YMJ7-F1
#
_entry.id   AF-A0A345YMJ7-F1
#
_cell.length_a   1.000
_cell.length_b   1.000
_cell.length_c   1.000
_cell.angle_alpha   90.00
_cell.angle_beta   90.00
_cell.angle_gamma   90.00
#
_symmetry.space_group_name_H-M   'P 1'
#
loop_
_entity.id
_entity.type
_entity.pdbx_description
1 polymer ?
#
loop_
_entity_poly.entity_id
_entity_poly.type
_entity_poly.pdbx_seq_one_letter_code
_entity_poly.pdbx_strand_id
1 'polypeptide(L)'
;MIRPRTALVAGVQHVTDPRSFRDLPVERGRRAEDYEYQILTVPRGATVAQVRAELAEQAEYGRWEHARTRLYLGGGKKVWMRRRIIRVQSTL
;
A
#
# COMPACT_ATOMS: atom_id res chain seq x y z
N MET A 1 13.71 4.74 5.84
CA MET A 1 12.83 5.46 4.90
C MET A 1 13.49 5.39 3.53
N ILE A 2 12.98 4.55 2.62
CA ILE A 2 13.50 4.47 1.24
C ILE A 2 12.99 5.73 0.53
N ARG A 3 13.90 6.55 0.01
CA ARG A 3 13.51 7.71 -0.80
C ARG A 3 13.18 7.23 -2.20
N PRO A 4 12.04 7.66 -2.76
CA PRO A 4 11.63 7.19 -4.05
C PRO A 4 12.51 7.77 -5.15
N ARG A 5 12.78 6.95 -6.17
CA ARG A 5 13.65 7.28 -7.30
C ARG A 5 12.86 8.03 -8.39
N THR A 6 11.54 7.86 -8.41
CA THR A 6 10.58 8.68 -9.14
C THR A 6 10.03 9.80 -8.24
N ALA A 7 9.79 11.00 -8.80
CA ALA A 7 9.09 12.06 -8.07
C ALA A 7 7.73 11.52 -7.59
N LEU A 8 7.47 11.59 -6.28
CA LEU A 8 6.22 11.08 -5.71
C LEU A 8 5.03 11.79 -6.35
N VAL A 9 4.31 11.06 -7.19
CA VAL A 9 3.05 11.53 -7.76
C VAL A 9 1.92 11.23 -6.79
N ALA A 10 2.05 10.16 -5.99
CA ALA A 10 1.09 9.81 -4.96
C ALA A 10 1.56 10.18 -3.55
N GLY A 11 0.62 10.64 -2.72
CA GLY A 11 0.84 10.74 -1.28
C GLY A 11 0.86 9.35 -0.66
N VAL A 12 1.96 8.97 -0.01
CA VAL A 12 2.14 7.66 0.64
C VAL A 12 1.86 7.77 2.14
N GLN A 13 0.91 6.96 2.64
CA GLN A 13 0.59 6.85 4.05
C GLN A 13 0.82 5.41 4.52
N HIS A 14 1.64 5.23 5.54
CA HIS A 14 1.73 3.94 6.24
C HIS A 14 0.64 3.84 7.31
N VAL A 15 -0.04 2.71 7.36
CA VAL A 15 -1.08 2.45 8.37
C VAL A 15 -0.40 1.95 9.64
N THR A 16 -0.43 2.75 10.70
CA THR A 16 0.23 2.42 11.97
C THR A 16 -0.55 1.40 12.80
N ASP A 17 -1.87 1.56 12.90
CA ASP A 17 -2.76 0.59 13.57
C ASP A 17 -3.80 0.07 12.58
N PRO A 18 -3.66 -1.16 12.06
CA PRO A 18 -4.62 -1.71 11.12
C PRO A 18 -5.98 -2.03 11.76
N ARG A 19 -6.09 -2.14 13.08
CA ARG A 19 -7.36 -2.47 13.77
C ARG A 19 -8.36 -1.32 13.71
N SER A 20 -7.86 -0.09 13.63
CA SER A 20 -8.68 1.12 13.50
C SER A 20 -9.26 1.34 12.09
N PHE A 21 -8.81 0.58 11.08
CA PHE A 21 -9.25 0.77 9.69
C PHE A 21 -10.24 -0.31 9.24
N ARG A 22 -11.49 0.09 8.99
CA ARG A 22 -12.56 -0.83 8.56
C ARG A 22 -12.47 -1.31 7.11
N ASP A 23 -11.75 -0.60 6.24
CA ASP A 23 -11.75 -0.85 4.79
C ASP A 23 -10.42 -1.42 4.26
N LEU A 24 -9.66 -2.10 5.11
CA LEU A 24 -8.40 -2.72 4.68
C LEU A 24 -8.67 -3.96 3.81
N PRO A 25 -7.90 -4.16 2.74
CA PRO A 25 -8.00 -5.36 1.93
C PRO A 25 -7.31 -6.53 2.63
N VAL A 26 -8.07 -7.27 3.43
CA VAL A 26 -7.61 -8.50 4.11
C VAL A 26 -7.96 -9.72 3.24
N GLU A 27 -7.07 -10.71 3.18
CA GLU A 27 -7.36 -11.99 2.53
C GLU A 27 -8.37 -12.80 3.36
N ARG A 28 -9.18 -13.62 2.69
CA ARG A 28 -10.13 -14.50 3.38
C ARG A 28 -9.39 -15.41 4.38
N GLY A 29 -9.90 -15.47 5.62
CA GLY A 29 -9.31 -16.29 6.68
C GLY A 29 -8.09 -15.69 7.38
N ARG A 30 -7.72 -14.44 7.06
CA ARG A 30 -6.62 -13.72 7.70
C ARG A 30 -7.15 -12.52 8.49
N ARG A 31 -6.33 -11.97 9.38
CA ARG A 31 -6.65 -10.77 10.16
C ARG A 31 -5.88 -9.57 9.61
N ALA A 32 -6.41 -8.36 9.80
CA ALA A 32 -5.70 -7.15 9.38
C ALA A 32 -4.31 -7.05 10.04
N GLU A 33 -4.20 -7.54 11.27
CA GLU A 33 -2.95 -7.59 12.05
C GLU A 33 -1.88 -8.49 11.45
N ASP A 34 -2.23 -9.39 10.53
CA ASP A 34 -1.28 -10.26 9.85
C ASP A 34 -0.51 -9.55 8.72
N TYR A 35 -0.83 -8.27 8.48
CA TYR A 35 -0.22 -7.46 7.45
C TYR A 35 0.16 -6.09 7.97
N GLU A 36 1.16 -5.52 7.33
CA GLU A 36 1.32 -4.07 7.29
C GLU A 36 0.61 -3.53 6.05
N TYR A 37 0.19 -2.27 6.09
CA TYR A 37 -0.47 -1.60 4.97
C TYR A 37 0.19 -0.26 4.64
N GLN A 38 0.21 0.03 3.35
CA GLN A 38 0.55 1.32 2.80
C GLN A 38 -0.57 1.77 1.86
N ILE A 39 -0.94 3.04 1.95
CA ILE A 39 -2.01 3.64 1.17
C ILE A 39 -1.39 4.74 0.30
N LEU A 40 -1.54 4.60 -1.01
CA LEU A 40 -1.14 5.62 -1.98
C LEU A 40 -2.38 6.38 -2.41
N THR A 41 -2.35 7.70 -2.24
CA THR A 41 -3.37 8.63 -2.74
C THR A 41 -2.86 9.29 -3.99
N VAL A 42 -3.43 8.91 -5.13
CA VAL A 42 -3.03 9.33 -6.46
C VAL A 42 -3.93 10.49 -6.91
N PRO A 43 -3.36 11.65 -7.28
CA PRO A 43 -4.13 12.77 -7.80
C PRO A 43 -4.66 12.49 -9.21
N ARG A 44 -5.74 13.17 -9.60
CA ARG A 44 -6.38 13.04 -10.94
C ARG A 44 -5.39 13.22 -12.09
N GLY A 45 -4.43 14.13 -11.96
CA GLY A 45 -3.45 14.46 -13.01
C GLY A 45 -2.37 13.39 -13.22
N ALA A 46 -2.30 12.37 -12.36
CA ALA A 46 -1.33 11.30 -12.50
C ALA A 46 -1.68 10.40 -13.69
N THR A 47 -0.70 10.17 -14.56
CA THR A 47 -0.84 9.18 -15.63
C THR A 47 -0.78 7.77 -15.06
N VAL A 48 -1.40 6.82 -15.75
CA VAL A 48 -1.35 5.40 -15.36
C VAL A 48 0.10 4.87 -15.35
N ALA A 49 0.95 5.34 -16.26
CA ALA A 49 2.36 4.94 -16.32
C ALA A 49 3.13 5.38 -15.07
N GLN A 50 2.95 6.63 -14.62
CA GLN A 50 3.55 7.12 -13.38
C GLN A 50 3.09 6.29 -12.17
N VAL A 51 1.79 6.03 -12.05
CA VAL A 51 1.24 5.22 -10.96
C VAL A 51 1.82 3.81 -10.96
N ARG A 52 1.93 3.17 -12.13
CA ARG A 52 2.52 1.83 -12.25
C ARG A 52 4.00 1.83 -11.87
N ALA A 53 4.77 2.82 -12.30
CA ALA A 53 6.17 2.95 -11.93
C ALA A 53 6.34 3.09 -10.41
N GLU A 54 5.51 3.93 -9.78
CA GLU A 54 5.52 4.13 -8.33
C GLU A 54 5.17 2.84 -7.57
N LEU A 55 4.10 2.14 -7.98
CA LEU A 55 3.69 0.87 -7.38
C LEU A 55 4.77 -0.22 -7.56
N ALA A 56 5.42 -0.26 -8.73
CA ALA A 56 6.51 -1.20 -8.99
C ALA A 56 7.71 -0.92 -8.09
N GLU A 57 8.05 0.36 -7.88
CA GLU A 57 9.14 0.76 -6.98
C GLU A 57 8.85 0.37 -5.51
N GLN A 58 7.61 0.58 -5.05
CA GLN A 58 7.19 0.12 -3.71
C GLN A 58 7.21 -1.40 -3.59
N ALA A 59 6.84 -2.12 -4.65
CA ALA A 59 6.88 -3.58 -4.67
C ALA A 59 8.33 -4.10 -4.61
N GLU A 60 9.22 -3.54 -5.43
CA GLU A 60 10.61 -3.98 -5.52
C GLU A 60 11.38 -3.68 -4.23
N TYR A 61 11.33 -2.44 -3.76
CA TYR A 61 12.19 -2.01 -2.64
C TYR A 61 11.52 -2.15 -1.27
N GLY A 62 10.19 -2.00 -1.22
CA GLY A 62 9.42 -2.11 0.03
C GLY A 62 8.83 -3.49 0.28
N ARG A 63 8.88 -4.38 -0.71
CA ARG A 63 8.19 -5.69 -0.73
C ARG A 63 6.69 -5.55 -0.50
N TRP A 64 6.11 -4.47 -1.03
CA TRP A 64 4.69 -4.20 -0.97
C TRP A 64 3.94 -4.90 -2.10
N GLU A 65 2.82 -5.54 -1.79
CA GLU A 65 1.95 -6.17 -2.77
C GLU A 65 0.72 -5.29 -3.01
N HIS A 66 0.35 -5.09 -4.28
CA HIS A 66 -0.89 -4.40 -4.62
C HIS A 66 -2.11 -5.22 -4.18
N ALA A 67 -2.96 -4.64 -3.34
CA ALA A 67 -4.08 -5.35 -2.74
C ALA A 67 -5.46 -4.84 -3.20
N ARG A 68 -5.59 -3.54 -3.47
CA ARG A 68 -6.84 -2.92 -3.92
C ARG A 68 -6.58 -1.58 -4.60
N THR A 69 -7.39 -1.25 -5.60
CA THR A 69 -7.51 0.12 -6.12
C THR A 69 -8.97 0.57 -6.05
N ARG A 70 -9.21 1.79 -5.58
CA ARG A 70 -10.48 2.50 -5.77
C ARG A 70 -10.27 3.73 -6.63
N LEU A 71 -11.16 3.91 -7.60
CA LEU A 71 -11.30 5.14 -8.38
C LEU A 71 -12.43 5.95 -7.76
N TYR A 72 -12.18 7.22 -7.45
CA TYR A 72 -13.20 8.12 -6.92
C TYR A 72 -13.76 9.02 -8.01
N LEU A 73 -14.99 9.47 -7.81
CA LEU A 73 -15.57 10.58 -8.56
C LEU A 73 -14.62 11.79 -8.47
N GLY A 74 -14.28 12.37 -9.62
CA GLY A 74 -13.23 13.39 -9.74
C GLY A 74 -11.90 12.87 -10.29
N GLY A 75 -11.72 11.55 -10.41
CA GLY A 75 -10.60 10.92 -11.13
C GLY A 75 -9.36 10.65 -10.28
N GLY A 76 -9.39 10.99 -8.98
CA GLY A 76 -8.39 10.54 -8.02
C GLY A 76 -8.49 9.03 -7.75
N LYS A 77 -7.37 8.41 -7.38
CA LYS A 77 -7.34 6.98 -7.03
C LYS A 77 -6.76 6.79 -5.64
N LYS A 78 -7.25 5.79 -4.93
CA LYS A 78 -6.63 5.30 -3.70
C LYS A 78 -6.19 3.87 -3.94
N VAL A 79 -4.93 3.59 -3.66
CA VAL A 79 -4.34 2.26 -3.83
C VAL A 79 -3.89 1.77 -2.47
N TRP A 80 -4.30 0.56 -2.13
CA TRP A 80 -3.84 -0.12 -0.94
C TRP A 80 -2.79 -1.13 -1.36
N MET A 81 -1.65 -1.07 -0.72
CA MET A 81 -0.64 -2.10 -0.74
C MET A 81 -0.52 -2.74 0.63
N ARG A 82 -0.15 -4.03 0.67
CA ARG A 82 0.04 -4.78 1.90
C ARG A 82 1.29 -5.63 1.83
N ARG A 83 1.83 -6.01 2.98
CA ARG A 83 2.86 -7.05 3.08
C ARG A 83 2.63 -7.88 4.32
N ARG A 84 2.89 -9.19 4.25
CA ARG A 84 2.65 -10.10 5.37
C ARG A 84 3.67 -9.90 6.48
N ILE A 85 3.20 -9.87 7.72
CA ILE A 85 4.06 -9.91 8.91
C ILE A 85 4.41 -11.36 9.18
N ILE A 86 5.69 -11.69 9.04
CA ILE A 86 6.22 -13.01 9.43
C ILE A 86 6.55 -12.94 10.91
N ARG A 87 5.73 -13.59 11.73
CA ARG A 87 5.98 -13.71 13.18
C ARG A 87 6.86 -14.92 13.41
N VAL A 88 8.12 -14.69 13.76
CA VAL A 88 9.03 -15.75 14.20
C VAL A 88 8.84 -15.93 15.71
N GLN A 89 8.55 -17.15 16.16
CA GLN A 89 8.62 -17.47 17.58
C GLN A 89 10.09 -17.61 17.95
N SER A 90 10.54 -16.87 18.97
CA SER A 90 11.88 -17.05 19.53
C SER A 90 11.94 -18.40 20.23
N THR A 91 12.93 -19.22 19.91
CA THR A 91 13.14 -20.56 20.51
C THR A 91 14.32 -20.58 21.49
N LEU A 92 14.74 -19.40 21.98
CA LEU A 92 15.84 -19.27 22.97
C LEU A 92 15.33 -19.40 24.40
#